data_AF-A0A7X7TYA9-F1
#
_entry.id   AF-A0A7X7TYA9-F1
#
_cell.length_a   1.000
_cell.length_b   1.000
_cell.length_c   1.000
_cell.angle_alpha   90.00
_cell.angle_beta   90.00
_cell.angle_gamma   90.00
#
_symmetry.space_group_name_H-M   'P 1'
#
loop_
_entity.id
_entity.type
_entity.pdbx_description
1 polymer ?
#
loop_
_entity_poly.entity_id
_entity_poly.type
_entity_poly.pdbx_seq_one_letter_code
_entity_poly.pdbx_strand_id
1 'polypeptide(L)'
;AYITDVGMTGAHDSVLGRKKESVLKSFRTQMPVPFEIATGDVQMNAALITVDTATGRAEKIERIRVDADSTDATGYDSDDGRPEYFNAF
;
A
#
# COMPACT_ATOMS: atom_id res chain seq x y z
N ALA A 1 1.91 8.95 22.51
CA ALA A 1 2.48 8.00 21.53
C ALA A 1 2.89 8.79 20.29
N TYR A 2 4.05 8.51 19.71
CA TYR A 2 4.56 9.23 18.53
C TYR A 2 5.25 8.25 17.58
N ILE A 3 5.01 8.43 16.28
CA ILE A 3 5.63 7.70 15.17
C ILE A 3 5.70 8.66 13.99
N THR A 4 6.84 8.73 13.31
CA THR A 4 7.03 9.69 12.20
C THR A 4 6.23 9.29 10.96
N ASP A 5 6.27 8.01 10.60
CA ASP A 5 5.47 7.41 9.53
C ASP A 5 5.06 6.00 9.94
N VAL A 6 3.78 5.68 9.72
CA VAL A 6 3.20 4.36 9.95
C VAL A 6 3.62 3.40 8.83
N GLY A 7 3.73 3.90 7.60
CA GLY A 7 3.89 3.13 6.38
C GLY A 7 2.60 3.04 5.56
N MET A 8 2.74 2.60 4.31
CA MET A 8 1.62 2.41 3.37
C MET A 8 0.99 1.02 3.55
N THR A 9 -0.32 0.93 3.30
CA THR A 9 -1.01 -0.35 3.10
C THR A 9 -1.33 -0.51 1.62
N GLY A 10 -0.68 -1.46 0.96
CA GLY A 10 -0.76 -1.66 -0.49
C GLY A 10 0.46 -2.42 -1.03
N ALA A 11 0.64 -2.40 -2.35
CA ALA A 11 1.76 -3.06 -3.02
C ALA A 11 3.11 -2.46 -2.59
N HIS A 12 3.93 -3.24 -1.90
CA HIS A 12 5.25 -2.86 -1.45
C HIS A 12 6.29 -2.93 -2.57
N ASP A 13 6.10 -3.83 -3.53
CA ASP A 13 6.91 -3.89 -4.76
C ASP A 13 6.51 -2.79 -5.76
N SER A 14 6.62 -1.53 -5.34
CA SER A 14 6.11 -0.37 -6.08
C SER A 14 6.92 0.90 -5.77
N VAL A 15 6.56 2.02 -6.41
CA VAL A 15 6.96 3.36 -5.97
C VAL A 15 5.72 4.07 -5.43
N LEU A 16 5.59 4.12 -4.10
CA LEU A 16 4.44 4.71 -3.40
C LEU A 16 3.07 4.22 -3.93
N GLY A 17 2.95 2.92 -4.18
CA GLY A 17 1.73 2.27 -4.67
C GLY A 17 1.55 2.29 -6.19
N ARG A 18 2.50 2.86 -6.93
CA ARG A 18 2.49 2.92 -8.40
C ARG A 18 3.50 1.96 -9.02
N LYS A 19 3.19 1.45 -10.22
CA LYS A 19 4.14 0.62 -10.98
C LYS A 19 5.46 1.36 -11.18
N LYS A 20 6.56 0.68 -10.88
CA LYS A 20 7.90 1.28 -10.87
C LYS A 20 8.26 1.81 -12.24
N GLU A 21 7.87 1.10 -13.29
CA GLU A 21 8.17 1.42 -14.70
C GLU A 21 7.57 2.76 -15.11
N SER A 22 6.30 3.01 -14.74
CA SER A 22 5.61 4.27 -15.05
C SER A 22 6.29 5.46 -14.38
N VAL A 23 6.67 5.30 -13.11
CA VAL A 23 7.34 6.36 -12.35
C VAL A 23 8.75 6.61 -12.90
N LEU A 24 9.54 5.55 -13.13
CA LEU A 24 10.87 5.66 -13.71
C LEU A 24 10.85 6.31 -15.10
N LYS A 25 9.86 5.98 -15.95
CA LYS A 25 9.69 6.61 -17.26
C LYS A 25 9.42 8.11 -17.12
N SER A 26 8.54 8.51 -16.21
CA SER A 26 8.25 9.94 -15.97
C SER A 26 9.50 10.69 -15.46
N PHE A 27 10.22 10.15 -14.48
CA PHE A 27 11.44 10.80 -13.96
C PHE A 27 12.56 10.89 -15.00
N ARG A 28 12.75 9.86 -15.82
CA ARG A 28 13.83 9.84 -16.83
C ARG A 28 13.52 10.72 -18.04
N THR A 29 12.27 10.73 -18.50
CA THR A 29 11.88 11.43 -19.74
C THR A 29 11.35 12.83 -19.48
N GLN A 30 10.93 13.14 -18.25
CA GLN A 30 10.23 14.36 -17.87
C GLN A 30 8.94 14.60 -18.69
N MET A 31 8.40 13.55 -19.31
CA MET A 31 7.15 13.61 -20.07
C MET A 31 5.97 13.08 -19.22
N PRO A 32 4.73 13.52 -19.49
CA PRO A 32 3.54 12.98 -18.85
C PRO A 32 3.39 11.48 -19.15
N VAL A 33 3.18 10.69 -18.10
CA VAL A 33 2.92 9.24 -18.18
C VAL A 33 1.87 8.89 -17.13
N PRO A 34 0.87 8.04 -17.42
CA PRO A 34 -0.06 7.55 -16.42
C PRO A 34 0.66 6.74 -15.33
N PHE A 35 0.36 7.03 -14.06
CA PHE A 35 0.86 6.26 -12.92
C PHE A 35 -0.11 5.15 -12.57
N GLU A 36 0.11 3.98 -13.17
CA GLU A 36 -0.67 2.77 -12.93
C GLU A 36 -0.47 2.24 -11.51
N ILE A 37 -1.52 1.63 -10.94
CA ILE A 37 -1.48 1.04 -9.60
C ILE A 37 -0.67 -0.26 -9.63
N ALA A 38 0.20 -0.46 -8.64
CA ALA A 38 0.89 -1.72 -8.44
C ALA A 38 0.01 -2.70 -7.63
N THR A 39 0.06 -3.99 -7.98
CA THR A 39 -0.82 -5.02 -7.38
C THR A 39 -0.07 -6.19 -6.73
N GLY A 40 1.26 -6.26 -6.87
CA GLY A 40 2.08 -7.31 -6.26
C GLY A 40 2.58 -6.98 -4.84
N ASP A 41 3.06 -8.00 -4.11
CA ASP A 41 3.69 -7.87 -2.76
C ASP A 41 2.88 -6.95 -1.84
N VAL A 42 1.60 -7.27 -1.60
CA VAL A 42 0.72 -6.43 -0.79
C VAL A 42 1.11 -6.56 0.68
N GLN A 43 1.26 -5.42 1.34
CA GLN A 43 1.57 -5.33 2.76
C GLN A 43 0.64 -4.34 3.44
N MET A 44 0.37 -4.55 4.73
CA MET A 44 -0.36 -3.65 5.59
C MET A 44 0.56 -3.15 6.69
N ASN A 45 0.61 -1.83 6.87
CA ASN A 45 1.32 -1.21 7.98
C ASN A 45 0.33 -0.45 8.88
N ALA A 46 0.48 -0.59 10.19
CA ALA A 46 -0.40 0.03 11.18
C ALA A 46 0.35 0.35 12.49
N ALA A 47 -0.27 1.15 13.35
CA ALA A 47 0.20 1.41 14.72
C ALA A 47 -0.91 1.10 15.73
N LEU A 48 -0.65 0.17 16.64
CA LEU A 48 -1.52 -0.16 17.76
C LEU A 48 -1.12 0.69 18.97
N ILE A 49 -2.03 1.52 19.47
CA ILE A 49 -1.79 2.40 20.61
C ILE A 49 -2.72 1.99 21.76
N THR A 50 -2.14 1.68 22.92
CA THR A 50 -2.88 1.48 24.17
C THR A 50 -3.01 2.81 24.88
N VAL A 51 -4.23 3.16 25.31
CA VAL A 51 -4.55 4.44 25.94
C VAL A 51 -5.26 4.19 27.26
N ASP A 52 -4.77 4.84 28.32
CA ASP A 52 -5.46 4.92 29.60
C ASP A 52 -6.70 5.82 29.47
N THR A 53 -7.88 5.25 29.67
CA THR A 53 -9.15 5.96 29.54
C THR A 53 -9.39 7.01 30.63
N ALA A 54 -8.75 6.88 31.79
CA ALA A 54 -8.92 7.82 32.90
C ALA A 54 -8.04 9.07 32.72
N THR A 55 -6.80 8.90 32.24
CA THR A 55 -5.86 10.03 32.07
C THR A 55 -5.76 10.54 30.64
N GLY A 56 -6.26 9.79 29.65
CA GLY A 56 -6.12 10.06 28.22
C GLY A 56 -4.69 9.89 27.70
N ARG A 57 -3.78 9.34 28.52
CA ARG A 57 -2.37 9.16 28.15
C ARG A 57 -2.20 7.86 27.38
N ALA A 58 -1.35 7.91 26.35
CA ALA A 58 -0.93 6.70 25.67
C ALA A 58 0.08 5.94 26.54
N GLU A 59 -0.22 4.69 26.86
CA GLU A 59 0.62 3.80 27.68
C GLU A 59 1.62 3.02 26.81
N LYS A 60 1.23 2.66 25.59
CA LYS A 60 2.03 1.83 24.68
C LYS A 60 1.76 2.21 23.22
N ILE A 61 2.78 2.07 22.38
CA ILE A 61 2.66 2.10 20.92
C ILE A 61 3.42 0.91 20.35
N GLU A 62 2.79 0.18 19.43
CA GLU A 62 3.36 -0.96 18.71
C GLU A 62 3.15 -0.78 17.22
N ARG A 63 4.21 -0.97 16.43
CA ARG A 63 4.11 -0.98 14.96
C ARG A 63 3.72 -2.39 14.52
N ILE A 64 2.73 -2.48 13.64
CA ILE A 64 2.24 -3.72 13.04
C ILE A 64 2.58 -3.70 11.55
N ARG A 65 3.15 -4.80 11.06
CA ARG A 65 3.33 -5.09 9.63
C ARG A 65 2.76 -6.47 9.35
N VAL A 66 1.91 -6.56 8.34
CA VAL A 66 1.33 -7.82 7.87
C VAL A 66 1.61 -7.95 6.38
N ASP A 67 2.26 -9.03 5.99
CA ASP A 67 2.53 -9.34 4.59
C ASP A 67 1.41 -10.27 4.09
N ALA A 68 0.82 -9.96 2.93
CA ALA A 68 -0.21 -10.81 2.34
C ALA A 68 0.41 -12.03 1.64
N ASP A 69 -0.10 -13.23 1.91
CA ASP A 69 0.27 -14.43 1.14
C ASP A 69 -0.26 -14.28 -0.29
N SER A 70 0.66 -14.13 -1.26
CA SER A 70 0.30 -13.87 -2.65
C SER A 70 -0.01 -15.17 -3.40
N THR A 71 -1.29 -15.58 -3.48
CA THR A 71 -1.73 -16.61 -4.44
C THR A 71 -2.65 -16.13 -5.55
N ASP A 72 -3.22 -14.92 -5.51
CA ASP A 72 -4.14 -14.49 -6.57
C ASP A 72 -3.76 -13.12 -7.15
N ALA A 73 -3.28 -13.14 -8.39
CA ALA A 73 -3.03 -11.97 -9.21
C ALA A 73 -4.34 -11.49 -9.86
N THR A 74 -5.27 -10.94 -9.08
CA THR A 74 -6.40 -10.22 -9.65
C THR A 74 -5.97 -8.80 -9.99
N GLY A 75 -6.05 -8.44 -11.27
CA GLY A 75 -5.80 -7.08 -11.75
C GLY A 75 -6.89 -6.13 -11.25
N TYR A 76 -6.49 -4.94 -10.79
CA TYR A 76 -7.43 -3.87 -10.44
C TYR A 76 -7.67 -3.00 -11.68
N ASP A 77 -8.94 -2.86 -12.09
CA ASP A 77 -9.31 -1.84 -13.06
C ASP A 77 -9.17 -0.46 -12.40
N SER A 78 -8.46 0.44 -13.08
CA SER A 78 -8.20 1.80 -12.61
C SER A 78 -9.40 2.74 -12.81
N ASP A 79 -10.48 2.31 -13.48
CA ASP A 79 -11.61 3.20 -13.83
C ASP A 79 -12.82 3.14 -12.88
N ASP A 80 -13.10 2.01 -12.23
CA ASP A 80 -14.34 1.82 -11.42
C ASP A 80 -14.13 1.15 -10.05
N GLY A 81 -12.88 0.78 -9.71
CA GLY A 81 -12.54 0.17 -8.43
C GLY A 81 -12.97 -1.29 -8.29
N ARG A 82 -13.26 -1.99 -9.39
CA ARG A 82 -13.56 -3.43 -9.37
C ARG A 82 -12.35 -4.27 -9.81
N PRO A 83 -12.13 -5.44 -9.19
CA PRO A 83 -11.14 -6.39 -9.70
C PRO A 83 -11.66 -6.98 -11.03
N GLU A 84 -10.82 -6.93 -12.07
CA GLU A 84 -11.07 -7.64 -13.32
C GLU A 84 -10.77 -9.13 -13.10
N TYR A 85 -11.81 -9.95 -13.16
CA TYR A 85 -11.65 -11.39 -13.24
C TYR A 85 -11.28 -11.76 -14.67
N PHE A 86 -9.99 -11.90 -14.96
CA PHE A 86 -9.57 -12.63 -16.15
C PHE A 86 -9.96 -14.10 -15.95
N ASN A 87 -11.10 -14.50 -16.50
CA ASN A 87 -11.44 -15.92 -16.63
C ASN A 87 -10.34 -16.58 -17.48
N ALA A 88 -9.46 -17.32 -16.82
CA ALA A 88 -8.55 -18.25 -17.49
C ALA A 88 -9.39 -19.39 -18.08
N PHE A 89 -9.43 -19.47 -19.40
CA PHE A 89 -9.74 -20.71 -20.11
C PHE A 89 -8.55 -21.66 -20.01
#